data_AF-A0A6I2A1A1-F1
#
_entry.id   AF-A0A6I2A1A1-F1
#
_cell.length_a   1.000
_cell.length_b   1.000
_cell.length_c   1.000
_cell.angle_alpha   90.00
_cell.angle_beta   90.00
_cell.angle_gamma   90.00
#
_symmetry.space_group_name_H-M   'P 1'
#
loop_
_entity.id
_entity.type
_entity.pdbx_description
1 polymer ?
#
loop_
_entity_poly.entity_id
_entity_poly.type
_entity_poly.pdbx_seq_one_letter_code
_entity_poly.pdbx_strand_id
1 'polypeptide(L)' 'MNTVSVRMNDELNSELEAVARETHQSKSAVIRKALEFYIDHIDGVIAEERLKHPIAPLIAHEDLLREHGLL' A
#
# COMPACT_ATOMS: atom_id res chain seq x y z
N MET A 1 0.58 16.92 -13.63
CA MET A 1 1.11 15.54 -13.57
C MET A 1 1.75 15.41 -12.19
N ASN A 2 1.15 14.63 -11.29
CA ASN A 2 1.66 14.49 -9.92
C ASN A 2 2.62 13.31 -9.89
N THR A 3 3.87 13.57 -9.48
CA THR A 3 4.90 12.55 -9.33
C THR A 3 4.98 12.19 -7.85
N VAL A 4 4.96 10.89 -7.55
CA VAL A 4 5.13 10.36 -6.21
C VAL A 4 6.46 9.61 -6.17
N SER A 5 7.28 9.89 -5.17
CA SER A 5 8.50 9.15 -4.88
C SER A 5 8.30 8.40 -3.57
N VAL A 6 8.61 7.11 -3.58
CA VAL A 6 8.45 6.22 -2.44
C VAL A 6 9.70 5.35 -2.32
N ARG A 7 10.09 5.08 -1.06
CA ARG A 7 11.12 4.07 -0.77
C ARG A 7 10.45 2.71 -0.68
N MET A 8 11.11 1.72 -1.22
CA MET A 8 10.67 0.33 -1.26
C MET A 8 11.88 -0.55 -1.01
N ASN A 9 11.68 -1.68 -0.35
CA ASN A 9 12.76 -2.65 -0.15
C ASN A 9 13.14 -3.32 -1.50
N ASP A 10 14.35 -3.88 -1.54
CA ASP A 10 14.89 -4.43 -2.79
C ASP A 10 14.13 -5.67 -3.28
N GLU A 11 13.59 -6.46 -2.34
CA GLU A 11 12.81 -7.66 -2.63
C GLU A 11 11.53 -7.30 -3.39
N LEU A 12 10.69 -6.41 -2.83
CA LEU A 12 9.45 -5.98 -3.46
C LEU A 12 9.71 -5.24 -4.79
N ASN A 13 10.79 -4.46 -4.88
CA ASN A 13 11.19 -3.84 -6.14
C ASN A 13 11.52 -4.89 -7.21
N SER A 14 12.18 -5.98 -6.84
CA SER A 14 12.57 -7.07 -7.75
C SER A 14 11.35 -7.85 -8.23
N GLU A 15 10.40 -8.16 -7.34
CA GLU A 15 9.13 -8.80 -7.69
C GLU A 15 8.30 -7.92 -8.64
N LEU A 16 8.20 -6.62 -8.34
CA LEU A 16 7.50 -5.67 -9.20
C LEU A 16 8.14 -5.58 -10.59
N GLU A 17 9.46 -5.59 -10.67
CA GLU A 17 10.19 -5.61 -11.95
C GLU A 17 9.87 -6.88 -12.76
N ALA A 18 9.78 -8.03 -12.09
CA ALA A 18 9.41 -9.29 -12.74
C ALA A 18 7.99 -9.23 -13.32
N VAL A 19 7.02 -8.77 -12.54
CA VAL A 19 5.63 -8.62 -13.00
C VAL A 19 5.53 -7.63 -14.17
N ALA A 20 6.20 -6.47 -14.06
CA ALA A 20 6.24 -5.47 -15.12
C ALA A 20 6.80 -6.04 -16.43
N ARG A 21 7.88 -6.83 -16.34
CA ARG A 21 8.50 -7.52 -17.47
C ARG A 21 7.57 -8.55 -18.10
N GLU A 22 6.96 -9.43 -17.30
CA GLU A 22 6.07 -10.51 -17.75
C GLU A 22 4.78 -9.98 -18.38
N THR A 23 4.31 -8.83 -17.91
CA THR A 23 3.09 -8.19 -18.42
C THR A 23 3.36 -7.18 -19.54
N HIS A 24 4.62 -6.99 -19.92
CA HIS A 24 5.06 -5.96 -20.89
C HIS A 24 4.56 -4.56 -20.54
N GLN A 25 4.57 -4.22 -19.25
CA GLN A 25 4.15 -2.92 -18.73
C GLN A 25 5.30 -2.21 -18.02
N SER A 26 5.20 -0.89 -17.83
CA SER A 26 6.11 -0.19 -16.94
C SER A 26 5.75 -0.45 -15.48
N LYS A 27 6.74 -0.42 -14.57
CA LYS A 27 6.49 -0.52 -13.12
C LYS A 27 5.45 0.49 -12.63
N SER A 28 5.52 1.72 -13.11
CA SER A 28 4.55 2.76 -12.75
C SER A 28 3.13 2.44 -13.21
N ALA A 29 2.96 1.76 -14.35
CA ALA A 29 1.64 1.32 -14.81
C ALA A 29 1.08 0.19 -13.95
N VAL A 30 1.93 -0.77 -13.54
CA VAL A 30 1.56 -1.85 -12.63
C VAL A 30 1.16 -1.29 -11.26
N ILE A 31 1.98 -0.40 -10.68
CA ILE A 31 1.68 0.27 -9.40
C ILE A 31 0.36 1.03 -9.49
N ARG A 32 0.15 1.79 -10.58
CA ARG A 32 -1.10 2.55 -10.77
C ARG A 32 -2.32 1.63 -10.76
N LYS A 33 -2.30 0.55 -11.54
CA LYS A 33 -3.40 -0.44 -11.58
C LYS A 33 -3.63 -1.08 -10.22
N ALA A 34 -2.57 -1.41 -9.49
CA ALA A 34 -2.69 -1.99 -8.15
C ALA A 34 -3.35 -1.02 -7.16
N LEU A 35 -3.00 0.27 -7.22
CA LEU A 35 -3.61 1.31 -6.40
C LEU A 35 -5.08 1.54 -6.78
N GLU A 36 -5.40 1.60 -8.08
CA GLU A 36 -6.78 1.70 -8.58
C GLU A 36 -7.61 0.51 -8.09
N PHE A 37 -7.10 -0.71 -8.26
CA PHE A 37 -7.76 -1.92 -7.77
C PHE A 37 -7.98 -1.89 -6.25
N TYR A 38 -6.97 -1.49 -5.48
CA TYR A 38 -7.08 -1.39 -4.03
C TYR A 38 -8.18 -0.40 -3.62
N ILE A 39 -8.20 0.80 -4.20
CA ILE A 39 -9.19 1.82 -3.88
C ILE A 39 -10.60 1.34 -4.25
N ASP A 40 -10.76 0.80 -5.45
CA ASP A 40 -12.08 0.43 -5.99
C ASP A 40 -12.67 -0.81 -5.32
N HIS A 41 -11.85 -1.75 -4.85
CA HIS A 41 -12.32 -3.08 -4.42
C HIS A 41 -11.95 -3.46 -2.99
N ILE A 42 -10.84 -2.94 -2.44
CA ILE A 42 -10.29 -3.41 -1.17
C ILE A 42 -10.54 -2.40 -0.05
N ASP A 43 -10.41 -1.10 -0.32
CA ASP A 43 -10.49 -0.05 0.70
C ASP A 43 -11.85 -0.05 1.42
N GLY A 44 -12.95 -0.18 0.67
CA GLY A 44 -14.29 -0.30 1.23
C GLY A 44 -14.48 -1.54 2.12
N VAL A 45 -13.92 -2.69 1.71
CA VAL A 45 -13.98 -3.93 2.49
C VAL A 45 -13.22 -3.76 3.81
N ILE A 46 -12.01 -3.20 3.77
CA ILE A 46 -11.23 -2.92 4.99
C ILE A 46 -11.98 -1.96 5.90
N ALA A 47 -12.61 -0.92 5.36
CA ALA A 47 -13.39 0.03 6.14
C ALA A 47 -14.60 -0.64 6.81
N GLU A 48 -15.32 -1.51 6.10
CA GLU A 48 -16.45 -2.26 6.64
C GLU A 48 -16.03 -3.26 7.72
N GLU A 49 -14.93 -3.98 7.52
CA GLU A 49 -14.38 -4.90 8.52
C GLU A 49 -13.93 -4.16 9.79
N ARG A 50 -13.28 -3.00 9.65
CA ARG A 50 -12.95 -2.12 10.78
C ARG A 50 -14.20 -1.65 11.52
N LEU A 51 -15.30 -1.38 10.80
CA LEU A 51 -16.57 -0.96 11.41
C LEU A 51 -17.23 -2.11 12.18
N LYS A 52 -17.20 -3.34 11.64
CA LYS A 52 -17.74 -4.55 12.29
C LYS A 52 -16.93 -4.97 13.52
N HIS A 53 -15.62 -4.72 13.50
CA HIS A 53 -14.69 -5.04 14.58
C HIS A 53 -14.03 -3.77 15.14
N PRO A 54 -14.76 -2.92 15.91
CA PRO A 54 -14.24 -1.67 16.47
C PRO A 54 -13.18 -1.85 17.58
N ILE A 55 -12.52 -3.01 17.63
CA ILE A 55 -11.67 -3.48 18.73
C ILE A 55 -10.26 -2.89 18.70
N ALA A 56 -9.89 -2.11 17.68
CA ALA A 56 -8.59 -1.45 17.68
C ALA A 56 -8.69 -0.21 18.60
N PRO A 57 -7.97 -0.17 19.74
CA PRO A 57 -7.82 1.08 20.48
C PRO A 57 -7.26 2.14 19.52
N LEU A 58 -7.84 3.34 19.53
CA LEU A 58 -7.30 4.46 18.78
C LEU A 58 -5.91 4.78 19.34
N ILE A 59 -4.87 4.37 18.62
CA ILE A 59 -3.48 4.66 18.97
C ILE A 59 -3.14 6.05 18.40
N ALA A 60 -2.49 6.89 19.21
CA ALA A 60 -2.02 8.18 18.71
C ALA A 60 -0.95 7.95 17.61
N HIS A 61 -0.89 8.85 16.63
CA HIS A 61 0.04 8.75 15.51
C HIS A 61 1.50 8.59 15.96
N GLU A 62 1.89 9.31 17.01
CA GLU A 62 3.24 9.24 17.60
C GLU A 62 3.55 7.87 18.22
N ASP A 63 2.58 7.27 18.91
CA ASP A 63 2.75 5.97 19.55
C ASP A 63 2.89 4.86 18.51
N LEU A 64 2.12 4.93 17.41
CA LEU A 64 2.22 4.01 16.28
C LEU A 64 3.61 4.09 15.61
N LEU A 65 4.10 5.30 15.37
CA LEU A 65 5.43 5.50 14.77
C LEU A 65 6.54 4.98 15.69
N ARG A 66 6.42 5.17 17.01
CA ARG A 66 7.38 4.66 18.00
C ARG A 66 7.40 3.13 18.04
N GLU A 67 6.24 2.48 18.03
CA GLU A 67 6.11 1.01 18.06
C GLU A 67 6.80 0.34 16.86
N HIS A 68 6.76 0.98 15.69
CA HIS A 68 7.39 0.49 14.46
C HIS A 68 8.78 1.07 14.19
N GLY A 69 9.38 1.82 15.12
CA GLY A 69 10.74 2.36 14.98
C GLY A 69 10.89 3.44 13.89
N LEU A 70 9.83 4.21 13.64
CA LEU A 70 9.75 5.25 12.62
C LEU A 70 9.86 6.68 13.20
N LEU A 71 10.06 6.80 14.51
CA LEU A 71 10.32 8.04 15.27
C LEU A 71 11.71 8.01 15.92
#